data_AF-A0A139IT08-F1
#
_entry.id   AF-A0A139IT08-F1
#
_cell.length_a   1.000
_cell.length_b   1.000
_cell.length_c   1.000
_cell.angle_alpha   90.00
_cell.angle_beta   90.00
_cell.angle_gamma   90.00
#
_symmetry.space_group_name_H-M   'P 1'
#
loop_
_entity.id
_entity.type
_entity.pdbx_description
1 polymer ?
#
loop_
_entity_poly.entity_id
_entity_poly.type
_entity_poly.pdbx_seq_one_letter_code
_entity_poly.pdbx_strand_id
1 'polypeptide(L)'
;MAQGTDCETQGEISGIENTQSNDVEKQNGEQRKMLSPGNGKEEPEKRTEGEPSEVQADMPMPIDVSRSRSPAVKAPDSIEPVSPTPSDGLRRASSKIANLRAAFERQNSASRLPVSPRPRSPASKSPDASKRRFDRSPARGQDVESIKMREQHEAEIARLKHRLDKEAELRQAFEDKCTALEEETEDLQARLSEKDGQWRKEVDRRSKDLVREKERASGELKSIQRQLYELKKSIAAATSQQSQTADSTFAQEMQHLYHELQNWVVNNFRRVKLDKSPEEMCARLEAVAETKHLAHLKRIFENFDPAMKLSALQAVTAHYLMEIFEEPLLFGMPVDEAWRHHVKGAAETLPSILSPAALNKWRAVTLDAIKQSTKIKASVESASQSMSEMICITLNTLTEAEEAKAKATSLNAIIKRTISLAHLFRVQRAQYEFILPLPGTAYSSDAMEDSSLEGEDPVAATIRCATFPAVWKRGDENGDNTEISNVVIKAKVLCKS
;
A
#
# COMPACT_ATOMS: atom_id res chain seq x y z
N MET A 1 -90.07 19.97 -39.56
CA MET A 1 -90.11 20.83 -38.34
C MET A 1 -88.72 20.75 -37.73
N ALA A 2 -87.97 21.83 -37.51
CA ALA A 2 -88.16 23.24 -37.90
C ALA A 2 -86.78 23.90 -38.12
N GLN A 3 -86.71 25.23 -38.29
CA GLN A 3 -85.49 26.02 -38.50
C GLN A 3 -84.46 25.89 -37.34
N GLY A 4 -83.16 26.24 -37.47
CA GLY A 4 -82.40 26.80 -38.58
C GLY A 4 -82.06 28.30 -38.44
N THR A 5 -80.85 28.64 -37.97
CA THR A 5 -80.25 30.00 -38.03
C THR A 5 -78.75 29.95 -37.77
N ASP A 6 -77.95 30.58 -38.64
CA ASP A 6 -76.62 31.09 -38.31
C ASP A 6 -76.73 32.45 -37.61
N CYS A 7 -75.67 32.90 -36.93
CA CYS A 7 -75.37 34.33 -36.79
C CYS A 7 -73.88 34.56 -36.47
N GLU A 8 -73.30 35.59 -37.07
CA GLU A 8 -71.92 36.03 -36.86
C GLU A 8 -71.79 36.98 -35.66
N THR A 9 -70.58 37.15 -35.13
CA THR A 9 -70.18 38.43 -34.51
C THR A 9 -68.72 38.74 -34.81
N GLN A 10 -68.44 40.00 -35.17
CA GLN A 10 -67.13 40.51 -35.58
C GLN A 10 -66.28 41.00 -34.39
N GLY A 11 -64.98 41.20 -34.62
CA GLY A 11 -64.04 41.70 -33.61
C GLY A 11 -62.67 42.06 -34.16
N GLU A 12 -62.59 43.16 -34.93
CA GLU A 12 -61.31 43.85 -35.23
C GLU A 12 -60.74 44.49 -33.94
N ILE A 13 -59.44 44.80 -33.81
CA ILE A 13 -58.84 46.09 -34.20
C ILE A 13 -57.32 46.08 -33.89
N SER A 14 -56.47 46.53 -34.84
CA SER A 14 -55.05 47.01 -34.75
C SER A 14 -53.97 46.21 -33.97
N GLY A 15 -52.67 46.18 -34.35
CA GLY A 15 -51.97 46.77 -35.51
C GLY A 15 -50.60 47.42 -35.12
N ILE A 16 -49.68 47.58 -36.10
CA ILE A 16 -48.42 48.41 -36.02
C ILE A 16 -47.31 47.79 -35.10
N GLU A 17 -45.98 47.81 -35.30
CA GLU A 17 -44.97 48.27 -36.31
C GLU A 17 -43.81 47.19 -36.32
N ASN A 18 -42.94 46.91 -37.32
CA ASN A 18 -42.48 47.50 -38.60
C ASN A 18 -41.14 48.29 -38.60
N THR A 19 -40.00 47.61 -38.40
CA THR A 19 -38.61 48.06 -38.72
C THR A 19 -37.73 46.80 -38.90
N GLN A 20 -36.99 46.47 -39.97
CA GLN A 20 -36.44 47.11 -41.18
C GLN A 20 -34.96 47.56 -41.11
N SER A 21 -34.16 47.00 -42.04
CA SER A 21 -32.80 47.39 -42.52
C SER A 21 -31.58 47.36 -41.59
N ASN A 22 -30.52 46.67 -42.04
CA ASN A 22 -29.47 47.33 -42.85
C ASN A 22 -28.49 46.33 -43.49
N ASP A 23 -28.27 46.48 -44.80
CA ASP A 23 -27.10 45.95 -45.51
C ASP A 23 -25.91 46.92 -45.39
N VAL A 24 -24.67 46.39 -45.36
CA VAL A 24 -23.47 47.14 -45.74
C VAL A 24 -22.51 46.24 -46.53
N GLU A 25 -22.28 46.61 -47.78
CA GLU A 25 -21.32 45.97 -48.70
C GLU A 25 -20.09 46.88 -48.92
N LYS A 26 -18.87 46.31 -48.91
CA LYS A 26 -17.60 46.74 -49.57
C LYS A 26 -16.39 46.06 -48.91
N GLN A 27 -15.21 45.89 -49.52
CA GLN A 27 -14.74 45.58 -50.90
C GLN A 27 -13.19 45.51 -50.84
N ASN A 28 -12.53 45.11 -51.95
CA ASN A 28 -11.07 44.93 -52.12
C ASN A 28 -10.48 43.72 -51.35
N GLY A 29 -9.42 43.03 -51.80
CA GLY A 29 -8.45 43.32 -52.87
C GLY A 29 -7.09 43.71 -52.25
N GLU A 30 -5.92 43.20 -52.65
CA GLU A 30 -5.54 42.44 -53.87
C GLU A 30 -4.25 41.58 -53.69
N GLN A 31 -4.04 40.65 -54.62
CA GLN A 31 -2.76 40.12 -55.15
C GLN A 31 -1.54 39.85 -54.22
N ARG A 32 -1.06 38.59 -54.19
CA ARG A 32 0.16 38.11 -54.93
C ARG A 32 0.49 36.64 -54.58
N LYS A 33 1.35 35.88 -55.30
CA LYS A 33 1.53 35.58 -56.74
C LYS A 33 2.69 34.57 -56.87
N MET A 34 2.54 33.50 -57.66
CA MET A 34 3.59 32.48 -57.96
C MET A 34 4.05 31.64 -56.73
N LEU A 35 4.62 30.44 -56.86
CA LEU A 35 5.16 29.70 -58.00
C LEU A 35 4.46 28.34 -58.24
N SER A 36 4.74 27.72 -59.39
CA SER A 36 4.27 26.38 -59.79
C SER A 36 5.47 25.57 -60.38
N PRO A 37 5.34 24.39 -61.03
CA PRO A 37 6.03 23.18 -60.57
C PRO A 37 7.26 22.76 -61.40
N GLY A 38 8.08 21.87 -60.83
CA GLY A 38 9.14 21.12 -61.52
C GLY A 38 8.72 19.66 -61.77
N ASN A 39 9.23 19.04 -62.84
CA ASN A 39 8.74 17.74 -63.35
C ASN A 39 9.88 16.84 -63.87
N GLY A 40 9.67 15.51 -63.79
CA GLY A 40 10.51 14.47 -64.39
C GLY A 40 11.69 13.98 -63.53
N LYS A 41 12.43 12.92 -63.92
CA LYS A 41 12.15 11.74 -64.77
C LYS A 41 13.38 10.80 -64.69
N GLU A 42 13.24 9.53 -65.08
CA GLU A 42 14.31 8.54 -65.38
C GLU A 42 15.28 8.16 -64.21
N GLU A 43 15.21 6.97 -63.61
CA GLU A 43 15.64 5.60 -64.04
C GLU A 43 17.16 5.32 -63.78
N PRO A 44 17.78 4.13 -64.04
CA PRO A 44 18.47 3.39 -62.97
C PRO A 44 19.98 3.11 -63.20
N GLU A 45 20.69 2.57 -62.19
CA GLU A 45 21.56 1.36 -62.33
C GLU A 45 22.31 0.93 -61.04
N LYS A 46 22.49 -0.40 -60.91
CA LYS A 46 23.60 -1.21 -60.35
C LYS A 46 24.43 -0.79 -59.10
N ARG A 47 24.48 -1.76 -58.17
CA ARG A 47 25.67 -2.38 -57.50
C ARG A 47 26.78 -1.49 -56.91
N THR A 48 27.02 -1.71 -55.60
CA THR A 48 28.31 -2.31 -55.16
C THR A 48 28.08 -3.26 -53.99
N GLU A 49 28.91 -4.30 -53.88
CA GLU A 49 28.99 -5.18 -52.72
C GLU A 49 29.92 -4.57 -51.64
N GLY A 50 29.73 -4.92 -50.37
CA GLY A 50 30.50 -4.34 -49.27
C GLY A 50 30.18 -4.99 -47.92
N GLU A 51 30.82 -6.12 -47.62
CA GLU A 51 30.74 -6.81 -46.32
C GLU A 51 31.61 -6.11 -45.24
N PRO A 52 31.49 -6.49 -43.94
CA PRO A 52 31.37 -5.48 -42.89
C PRO A 52 32.68 -5.06 -42.21
N SER A 53 32.70 -3.82 -41.73
CA SER A 53 33.66 -3.39 -40.70
C SER A 53 33.21 -3.86 -39.32
N GLU A 54 33.97 -4.81 -38.80
CA GLU A 54 34.04 -5.25 -37.41
C GLU A 54 34.06 -4.05 -36.42
N VAL A 55 33.07 -4.00 -35.51
CA VAL A 55 33.06 -3.07 -34.36
C VAL A 55 33.06 -3.89 -33.08
N GLN A 56 34.12 -3.75 -32.29
CA GLN A 56 34.26 -4.43 -31.01
C GLN A 56 33.20 -3.93 -30.02
N ALA A 57 32.29 -4.82 -29.62
CA ALA A 57 31.39 -4.60 -28.49
C ALA A 57 32.03 -5.16 -27.22
N ASP A 58 32.30 -4.28 -26.26
CA ASP A 58 32.97 -4.64 -25.00
C ASP A 58 32.06 -5.53 -24.11
N MET A 59 32.66 -6.43 -23.33
CA MET A 59 31.88 -7.48 -22.63
C MET A 59 31.17 -6.97 -21.37
N PRO A 60 29.85 -7.21 -21.20
CA PRO A 60 29.21 -7.06 -19.90
C PRO A 60 29.55 -8.26 -18.99
N MET A 61 30.03 -7.99 -17.76
CA MET A 61 30.30 -9.06 -16.80
C MET A 61 29.01 -9.74 -16.30
N PRO A 62 28.96 -11.08 -16.20
CA PRO A 62 27.83 -11.79 -15.60
C PRO A 62 27.84 -11.62 -14.07
N ILE A 63 26.77 -11.06 -13.51
CA ILE A 63 26.55 -11.05 -12.06
C ILE A 63 25.85 -12.35 -11.64
N ASP A 64 26.62 -13.28 -11.08
CA ASP A 64 26.08 -14.49 -10.45
C ASP A 64 25.32 -14.13 -9.16
N VAL A 65 23.98 -14.21 -9.22
CA VAL A 65 23.11 -14.11 -8.04
C VAL A 65 22.70 -15.50 -7.58
N SER A 66 23.68 -16.22 -7.02
CA SER A 66 23.51 -17.55 -6.45
C SER A 66 22.33 -17.63 -5.46
N ARG A 67 21.34 -18.46 -5.82
CA ARG A 67 19.99 -18.49 -5.22
C ARG A 67 19.95 -19.27 -3.91
N SER A 68 20.46 -18.67 -2.83
CA SER A 68 20.41 -19.26 -1.48
C SER A 68 19.00 -19.65 -1.04
N ARG A 69 18.79 -20.95 -0.85
CA ARG A 69 17.51 -21.60 -0.55
C ARG A 69 17.36 -21.81 0.97
N SER A 70 16.34 -21.21 1.58
CA SER A 70 15.98 -21.42 3.00
C SER A 70 14.50 -21.82 3.15
N PRO A 71 14.12 -22.56 4.22
CA PRO A 71 12.93 -23.39 4.22
C PRO A 71 11.65 -22.70 4.74
N ALA A 72 10.53 -23.41 4.62
CA ALA A 72 9.19 -22.95 4.97
C ALA A 72 9.01 -22.69 6.49
N VAL A 73 8.29 -21.62 6.81
CA VAL A 73 7.77 -21.34 8.15
C VAL A 73 6.40 -22.01 8.30
N LYS A 74 6.23 -22.88 9.31
CA LYS A 74 4.92 -23.33 9.78
C LYS A 74 4.36 -22.34 10.81
N ALA A 75 3.04 -22.20 10.86
CA ALA A 75 2.35 -21.43 11.89
C ALA A 75 2.40 -22.16 13.26
N PRO A 76 2.36 -21.42 14.37
CA PRO A 76 2.06 -21.95 15.71
C PRO A 76 0.58 -21.73 16.08
N ASP A 77 -0.05 -22.76 16.65
CA ASP A 77 -1.33 -22.65 17.36
C ASP A 77 -1.12 -22.28 18.84
N SER A 78 -2.22 -21.85 19.49
CA SER A 78 -2.28 -21.38 20.88
C SER A 78 -1.99 -22.45 21.94
N ILE A 79 -1.49 -22.02 23.11
CA ILE A 79 -1.80 -22.59 24.45
C ILE A 79 -1.44 -21.56 25.55
N GLU A 80 -2.13 -21.62 26.69
CA GLU A 80 -2.13 -20.61 27.77
C GLU A 80 -1.18 -20.96 28.96
N PRO A 81 -1.02 -20.09 30.00
CA PRO A 81 0.22 -20.03 30.80
C PRO A 81 0.26 -20.87 32.09
N VAL A 82 1.48 -21.07 32.61
CA VAL A 82 1.77 -21.61 33.96
C VAL A 82 2.88 -20.79 34.64
N SER A 83 2.77 -20.59 35.96
CA SER A 83 3.62 -19.71 36.78
C SER A 83 5.04 -20.25 37.08
N PRO A 84 6.03 -19.37 37.38
CA PRO A 84 7.42 -19.77 37.64
C PRO A 84 7.82 -19.85 39.13
N THR A 85 8.66 -20.83 39.48
CA THR A 85 9.52 -20.86 40.69
C THR A 85 10.87 -21.54 40.36
N PRO A 86 11.96 -21.32 41.15
CA PRO A 86 13.31 -21.28 40.57
C PRO A 86 14.30 -22.40 40.94
N SER A 87 15.24 -22.63 40.03
CA SER A 87 16.65 -23.05 40.25
C SER A 87 17.50 -22.30 39.20
N ASP A 88 18.60 -21.60 39.50
CA ASP A 88 19.83 -21.92 40.25
C ASP A 88 20.82 -22.82 39.45
N GLY A 89 22.07 -22.35 39.28
CA GLY A 89 23.11 -23.05 38.53
C GLY A 89 24.09 -22.20 37.69
N LEU A 90 25.21 -21.79 38.29
CA LEU A 90 26.56 -21.62 37.68
C LEU A 90 26.75 -20.61 36.50
N ARG A 91 27.35 -19.42 36.70
CA ARG A 91 28.80 -19.10 36.93
C ARG A 91 29.73 -19.09 35.68
N ARG A 92 30.05 -17.90 35.16
CA ARG A 92 31.39 -17.44 34.67
C ARG A 92 31.35 -15.92 34.37
N ALA A 93 32.43 -15.12 34.40
CA ALA A 93 33.62 -15.11 35.29
C ALA A 93 34.45 -13.81 35.12
N SER A 94 34.19 -12.78 35.94
CA SER A 94 35.07 -11.61 36.18
C SER A 94 34.49 -10.80 37.36
N SER A 95 35.22 -9.98 38.13
CA SER A 95 36.65 -9.61 38.11
C SER A 95 37.23 -9.66 39.53
N LYS A 96 38.51 -10.04 39.68
CA LYS A 96 39.17 -10.22 40.99
C LYS A 96 39.52 -8.90 41.72
N ILE A 97 39.28 -7.75 41.12
CA ILE A 97 39.81 -6.44 41.58
C ILE A 97 39.08 -5.90 42.81
N ALA A 98 37.80 -6.25 43.03
CA ALA A 98 37.02 -5.72 44.17
C ALA A 98 37.43 -6.29 45.55
N ASN A 99 37.97 -7.52 45.60
CA ASN A 99 38.11 -8.26 46.87
C ASN A 99 39.30 -7.84 47.75
N LEU A 100 40.23 -7.00 47.27
CA LEU A 100 41.41 -6.60 48.06
C LEU A 100 41.16 -5.38 48.96
N ARG A 101 40.16 -4.52 48.66
CA ARG A 101 39.78 -3.41 49.56
C ARG A 101 39.04 -3.89 50.81
N ALA A 102 38.18 -4.90 50.68
CA ALA A 102 37.37 -5.43 51.78
C ALA A 102 38.15 -6.16 52.90
N ALA A 103 39.46 -6.36 52.74
CA ALA A 103 40.30 -7.09 53.70
C ALA A 103 40.82 -6.22 54.86
N PHE A 104 41.07 -4.92 54.65
CA PHE A 104 41.76 -4.07 55.62
C PHE A 104 40.83 -3.26 56.55
N GLU A 105 39.58 -2.99 56.15
CA GLU A 105 38.63 -2.22 56.99
C GLU A 105 37.99 -3.03 58.13
N ARG A 106 38.26 -4.35 58.22
CA ARG A 106 37.42 -5.28 58.99
C ARG A 106 37.92 -5.65 60.40
N GLN A 107 38.97 -5.00 60.91
CA GLN A 107 39.58 -5.37 62.20
C GLN A 107 39.46 -4.32 63.32
N ASN A 108 38.72 -3.21 63.14
CA ASN A 108 38.61 -2.19 64.20
C ASN A 108 37.21 -1.53 64.32
N SER A 109 36.16 -2.35 64.43
CA SER A 109 34.79 -1.88 64.73
C SER A 109 33.93 -2.97 65.36
N ALA A 110 33.97 -3.08 66.69
CA ALA A 110 33.05 -3.89 67.49
C ALA A 110 32.62 -3.13 68.75
N SER A 111 31.31 -3.12 69.04
CA SER A 111 30.68 -2.69 70.31
C SER A 111 30.98 -1.23 70.76
N ARG A 112 30.20 -0.24 70.31
CA ARG A 112 28.90 0.21 70.89
C ARG A 112 28.98 0.94 72.25
N LEU A 113 28.76 2.27 72.22
CA LEU A 113 27.71 3.09 72.89
C LEU A 113 27.30 2.82 74.37
N PRO A 114 26.74 3.81 75.13
CA PRO A 114 26.52 5.25 74.86
C PRO A 114 26.83 6.20 76.09
N VAL A 115 26.30 7.43 76.03
CA VAL A 115 25.96 8.36 77.15
C VAL A 115 27.03 9.38 77.62
N SER A 116 26.54 10.58 77.93
CA SER A 116 27.17 11.77 78.53
C SER A 116 26.26 12.18 79.72
N PRO A 117 26.74 12.65 80.91
CA PRO A 117 27.46 13.93 81.03
C PRO A 117 28.47 14.10 82.21
N ARG A 118 28.95 15.35 82.36
CA ARG A 118 29.60 16.02 83.53
C ARG A 118 29.16 15.50 84.93
N PRO A 119 30.00 15.61 86.00
CA PRO A 119 30.34 16.93 86.59
C PRO A 119 31.74 17.05 87.29
N ARG A 120 31.82 17.93 88.31
CA ARG A 120 32.99 18.63 88.92
C ARG A 120 33.81 17.82 89.96
N SER A 121 34.97 18.39 90.33
CA SER A 121 35.90 18.03 91.43
C SER A 121 35.26 17.99 92.84
N PRO A 122 35.90 17.31 93.82
CA PRO A 122 36.73 18.04 94.81
C PRO A 122 38.03 17.27 95.21
N ALA A 123 38.60 17.52 96.40
CA ALA A 123 39.99 17.18 96.78
C ALA A 123 40.13 16.28 98.03
N SER A 124 41.36 15.74 98.27
CA SER A 124 42.17 15.93 99.51
C SER A 124 42.96 14.70 100.06
N LYS A 125 44.04 15.03 100.82
CA LYS A 125 44.72 14.30 101.92
C LYS A 125 45.78 13.19 101.66
N SER A 126 46.89 13.33 102.40
CA SER A 126 47.95 12.33 102.71
C SER A 126 47.59 11.48 103.95
N PRO A 127 48.39 10.44 104.32
CA PRO A 127 49.50 10.57 105.31
C PRO A 127 50.88 10.17 104.73
N ASP A 128 52.08 10.49 105.28
CA ASP A 128 52.73 10.22 106.60
C ASP A 128 53.07 8.71 106.80
N ALA A 129 54.20 8.22 107.36
CA ALA A 129 55.27 8.78 108.22
C ALA A 129 56.59 7.92 108.10
N SER A 130 57.76 8.10 108.75
CA SER A 130 58.38 9.15 109.60
C SER A 130 59.89 8.85 109.88
N LYS A 131 60.76 9.89 109.97
CA LYS A 131 62.06 9.95 110.75
C LYS A 131 63.26 9.12 110.22
N ARG A 132 64.55 9.37 110.57
CA ARG A 132 65.21 10.07 111.72
C ARG A 132 66.36 11.02 111.32
N ARG A 133 66.88 11.80 112.30
CA ARG A 133 68.07 12.69 112.23
C ARG A 133 69.38 11.95 112.55
N PHE A 134 70.52 12.54 112.17
CA PHE A 134 71.68 12.75 113.08
C PHE A 134 72.63 13.86 112.56
N ASP A 135 73.37 14.50 113.46
CA ASP A 135 74.33 15.59 113.17
C ASP A 135 75.73 15.08 112.74
N ARG A 136 76.43 15.83 111.86
CA ARG A 136 77.80 16.36 112.09
C ARG A 136 78.46 16.99 110.84
N SER A 137 79.02 18.18 111.04
CA SER A 137 80.26 18.66 110.39
C SER A 137 81.49 18.19 111.23
N PRO A 138 82.77 18.37 110.81
CA PRO A 138 83.30 19.06 109.63
C PRO A 138 84.42 18.26 108.89
N ALA A 139 85.18 18.97 108.03
CA ALA A 139 86.63 18.84 107.76
C ALA A 139 87.07 18.67 106.29
N ARG A 140 87.85 19.68 105.85
CA ARG A 140 88.68 19.83 104.65
C ARG A 140 89.37 18.56 104.12
N GLY A 141 89.51 18.46 102.79
CA GLY A 141 90.77 17.95 102.20
C GLY A 141 90.74 17.04 100.95
N GLN A 142 90.11 17.42 99.82
CA GLN A 142 90.31 16.74 98.52
C GLN A 142 89.88 17.61 97.31
N ASP A 143 90.63 18.70 97.07
CA ASP A 143 90.16 19.86 96.28
C ASP A 143 90.87 20.05 94.93
N VAL A 144 91.34 18.97 94.30
CA VAL A 144 92.04 18.99 92.99
C VAL A 144 91.48 17.94 92.04
N GLU A 145 91.33 16.70 92.51
CA GLU A 145 90.77 15.60 91.71
C GLU A 145 89.29 15.84 91.36
N SER A 146 88.54 16.41 92.32
CA SER A 146 87.18 16.93 92.15
C SER A 146 87.08 18.01 91.07
N ILE A 147 88.09 18.87 90.91
CA ILE A 147 88.13 19.92 89.87
C ILE A 147 88.41 19.29 88.51
N LYS A 148 89.40 18.40 88.42
CA LYS A 148 89.76 17.72 87.17
C LYS A 148 88.62 16.85 86.63
N MET A 149 87.86 16.17 87.50
CA MET A 149 86.63 15.48 87.14
C MET A 149 85.55 16.45 86.62
N ARG A 150 85.41 17.63 87.25
CA ARG A 150 84.46 18.68 86.82
C ARG A 150 84.80 19.24 85.45
N GLU A 151 86.09 19.50 85.16
CA GLU A 151 86.58 19.92 83.84
C GLU A 151 86.32 18.85 82.77
N GLN A 152 86.52 17.56 83.09
CA GLN A 152 86.21 16.46 82.17
C GLN A 152 84.70 16.34 81.92
N HIS A 153 83.86 16.51 82.94
CA HIS A 153 82.41 16.57 82.77
C HIS A 153 81.97 17.78 81.96
N GLU A 154 82.59 18.96 82.14
CA GLU A 154 82.29 20.18 81.39
C GLU A 154 82.71 20.07 79.92
N ALA A 155 83.86 19.46 79.64
CA ALA A 155 84.33 19.17 78.28
C ALA A 155 83.41 18.17 77.55
N GLU A 156 82.97 17.09 78.22
CA GLU A 156 82.01 16.16 77.63
C GLU A 156 80.61 16.79 77.51
N ILE A 157 80.18 17.67 78.43
CA ILE A 157 78.95 18.47 78.27
C ILE A 157 79.06 19.39 77.03
N ALA A 158 80.20 20.05 76.80
CA ALA A 158 80.40 20.87 75.60
C ALA A 158 80.36 20.03 74.32
N ARG A 159 80.95 18.83 74.34
CA ARG A 159 80.90 17.86 73.24
C ARG A 159 79.49 17.33 72.98
N LEU A 160 78.74 17.04 74.04
CA LEU A 160 77.35 16.57 73.97
C LEU A 160 76.41 17.66 73.45
N LYS A 161 76.63 18.93 73.87
CA LYS A 161 75.95 20.10 73.28
C LYS A 161 76.23 20.20 71.79
N HIS A 162 77.49 20.29 71.37
CA HIS A 162 77.84 20.39 69.95
C HIS A 162 77.28 19.21 69.11
N ARG A 163 77.21 18.00 69.69
CA ARG A 163 76.57 16.85 69.03
C ARG A 163 75.05 16.99 68.94
N LEU A 164 74.39 17.53 69.97
CA LEU A 164 72.96 17.83 69.98
C LEU A 164 72.61 18.95 69.00
N ASP A 165 73.40 20.03 68.97
CA ASP A 165 73.26 21.16 68.06
C ASP A 165 73.34 20.67 66.61
N LYS A 166 74.37 19.87 66.27
CA LYS A 166 74.52 19.23 64.96
C LYS A 166 73.40 18.24 64.62
N GLU A 167 72.84 17.56 65.63
CA GLU A 167 71.69 16.67 65.43
C GLU A 167 70.40 17.48 65.17
N ALA A 168 70.27 18.66 65.77
CA ALA A 168 69.17 19.60 65.50
C ALA A 168 69.30 20.25 64.11
N GLU A 169 70.50 20.67 63.69
CA GLU A 169 70.78 21.12 62.31
C GLU A 169 70.39 20.04 61.28
N LEU A 170 70.75 18.79 61.53
CA LEU A 170 70.37 17.66 60.66
C LEU A 170 68.86 17.39 60.68
N ARG A 171 68.19 17.48 61.83
CA ARG A 171 66.72 17.38 61.90
C ARG A 171 66.06 18.46 61.07
N GLN A 172 66.43 19.73 61.26
CA GLN A 172 65.89 20.85 60.48
C GLN A 172 66.10 20.62 58.97
N ALA A 173 67.32 20.25 58.54
CA ALA A 173 67.60 19.97 57.13
C ALA A 173 66.84 18.76 56.55
N PHE A 174 66.39 17.82 57.39
CA PHE A 174 65.47 16.75 56.97
C PHE A 174 64.01 17.21 56.98
N GLU A 175 63.58 18.01 57.95
CA GLU A 175 62.23 18.58 58.05
C GLU A 175 61.95 19.53 56.88
N ASP A 176 62.85 20.48 56.61
CA ASP A 176 62.81 21.38 55.44
C ASP A 176 62.70 20.59 54.12
N LYS A 177 63.45 19.47 54.02
CA LYS A 177 63.44 18.60 52.84
C LYS A 177 62.16 17.77 52.72
N CYS A 178 61.57 17.32 53.83
CA CYS A 178 60.27 16.68 53.82
C CYS A 178 59.20 17.66 53.33
N THR A 179 59.16 18.88 53.88
CA THR A 179 58.21 19.92 53.47
C THR A 179 58.35 20.26 51.99
N ALA A 180 59.57 20.45 51.46
CA ALA A 180 59.78 20.71 50.04
C ALA A 180 59.33 19.54 49.12
N LEU A 181 59.43 18.29 49.57
CA LEU A 181 58.96 17.12 48.84
C LEU A 181 57.43 16.92 48.96
N GLU A 182 56.83 17.35 50.06
CA GLU A 182 55.38 17.41 50.23
C GLU A 182 54.78 18.49 49.31
N GLU A 183 55.37 19.68 49.26
CA GLU A 183 55.02 20.75 48.31
C GLU A 183 55.14 20.28 46.84
N GLU A 184 56.28 19.69 46.43
CA GLU A 184 56.43 19.14 45.07
C GLU A 184 55.38 18.05 44.77
N THR A 185 55.03 17.24 45.77
CA THR A 185 54.02 16.18 45.63
C THR A 185 52.62 16.74 45.46
N GLU A 186 52.23 17.78 46.21
CA GLU A 186 50.94 18.46 46.03
C GLU A 186 50.85 19.15 44.66
N ASP A 187 51.92 19.82 44.23
CA ASP A 187 51.99 20.53 42.94
C ASP A 187 51.90 19.55 41.76
N LEU A 188 52.53 18.37 41.86
CA LEU A 188 52.38 17.28 40.90
C LEU A 188 50.97 16.68 40.90
N GLN A 189 50.34 16.50 42.07
CA GLN A 189 48.96 16.03 42.17
C GLN A 189 47.95 17.03 41.58
N ALA A 190 48.15 18.33 41.79
CA ALA A 190 47.34 19.39 41.20
C ALA A 190 47.46 19.38 39.66
N ARG A 191 48.69 19.34 39.12
CA ARG A 191 48.97 19.31 37.68
C ARG A 191 48.48 18.02 37.00
N LEU A 192 48.49 16.90 37.70
CA LEU A 192 47.84 15.66 37.24
C LEU A 192 46.33 15.85 37.20
N SER A 193 45.71 16.29 38.30
CA SER A 193 44.25 16.49 38.42
C SER A 193 43.70 17.46 37.37
N GLU A 194 44.45 18.51 37.02
CA GLU A 194 44.08 19.44 35.96
C GLU A 194 44.07 18.76 34.58
N LYS A 195 45.16 18.07 34.20
CA LYS A 195 45.24 17.30 32.94
C LYS A 195 44.13 16.26 32.86
N ASP A 196 43.87 15.57 33.95
CA ASP A 196 42.81 14.57 34.08
C ASP A 196 41.41 15.20 33.86
N GLY A 197 41.21 16.44 34.34
CA GLY A 197 40.04 17.26 34.07
C GLY A 197 39.93 17.72 32.61
N GLN A 198 41.05 18.09 31.96
CA GLN A 198 41.10 18.42 30.54
C GLN A 198 40.77 17.20 29.66
N TRP A 199 41.37 16.04 29.94
CA TRP A 199 41.07 14.77 29.26
C TRP A 199 39.61 14.36 29.42
N ARG A 200 39.04 14.45 30.63
CA ARG A 200 37.61 14.19 30.87
C ARG A 200 36.70 15.09 30.03
N LYS A 201 37.02 16.39 29.89
CA LYS A 201 36.27 17.33 29.04
C LYS A 201 36.35 16.97 27.55
N GLU A 202 37.54 16.64 27.05
CA GLU A 202 37.72 16.29 25.62
C GLU A 202 37.09 14.93 25.26
N VAL A 203 37.13 13.94 26.17
CA VAL A 203 36.43 12.66 25.99
C VAL A 203 34.91 12.84 26.02
N ASP A 204 34.38 13.62 26.96
CA ASP A 204 32.96 13.97 27.02
C ASP A 204 32.49 14.72 25.75
N ARG A 205 33.27 15.68 25.26
CA ARG A 205 33.00 16.37 24.00
C ARG A 205 32.95 15.41 22.81
N ARG A 206 33.99 14.58 22.60
CA ARG A 206 34.02 13.59 21.52
C ARG A 206 32.88 12.59 21.61
N SER A 207 32.53 12.15 22.82
CA SER A 207 31.38 11.27 23.06
C SER A 207 30.06 11.92 22.60
N LYS A 208 29.82 13.18 22.97
CA LYS A 208 28.64 13.95 22.54
C LYS A 208 28.58 14.16 21.03
N ASP A 209 29.72 14.43 20.40
CA ASP A 209 29.79 14.62 18.94
C ASP A 209 29.53 13.32 18.17
N LEU A 210 30.09 12.18 18.63
CA LEU A 210 29.82 10.85 18.07
C LEU A 210 28.37 10.40 18.27
N VAL A 211 27.73 10.74 19.41
CA VAL A 211 26.30 10.46 19.63
C VAL A 211 25.44 11.22 18.62
N ARG A 212 25.68 12.53 18.43
CA ARG A 212 24.96 13.36 17.44
C ARG A 212 25.13 12.84 16.01
N GLU A 213 26.32 12.38 15.66
CA GLU A 213 26.59 11.79 14.35
C GLU A 213 25.85 10.46 14.15
N LYS A 214 25.88 9.57 15.15
CA LYS A 214 25.11 8.32 15.16
C LYS A 214 23.60 8.56 15.07
N GLU A 215 23.08 9.58 15.75
CA GLU A 215 21.66 9.97 15.68
C GLU A 215 21.28 10.46 14.29
N ARG A 216 22.11 11.31 13.68
CA ARG A 216 21.92 11.80 12.30
C ARG A 216 21.89 10.65 11.29
N ALA A 217 22.91 9.80 11.30
CA ALA A 217 22.99 8.62 10.43
C ALA A 217 21.83 7.63 10.67
N SER A 218 21.36 7.49 11.92
CA SER A 218 20.16 6.69 12.22
C SER A 218 18.88 7.30 11.65
N GLY A 219 18.75 8.63 11.63
CA GLY A 219 17.66 9.34 10.99
C GLY A 219 17.66 9.18 9.47
N GLU A 220 18.82 9.36 8.85
CA GLU A 220 19.03 9.16 7.41
C GLU A 220 18.72 7.73 6.98
N LEU A 221 19.23 6.72 7.69
CA LEU A 221 18.94 5.31 7.43
C LEU A 221 17.43 5.00 7.51
N LYS A 222 16.72 5.53 8.50
CA LYS A 222 15.25 5.38 8.62
C LYS A 222 14.50 6.08 7.49
N SER A 223 15.00 7.23 7.01
CA SER A 223 14.43 7.94 5.87
C SER A 223 14.58 7.13 4.58
N ILE A 224 15.80 6.64 4.30
CA ILE A 224 16.11 5.80 3.15
C ILE A 224 15.31 4.48 3.19
N GLN A 225 15.20 3.84 4.36
CA GLN A 225 14.35 2.65 4.53
C GLN A 225 12.88 2.92 4.21
N ARG A 226 12.34 4.08 4.60
CA ARG A 226 10.98 4.49 4.24
C ARG A 226 10.83 4.70 2.73
N GLN A 227 11.74 5.46 2.12
CA GLN A 227 11.76 5.71 0.67
C GLN A 227 11.87 4.39 -0.13
N LEU A 228 12.71 3.46 0.31
CA LEU A 228 12.89 2.15 -0.33
C LEU A 228 11.65 1.27 -0.15
N TYR A 229 10.96 1.34 1.00
CA TYR A 229 9.67 0.68 1.21
C TYR A 229 8.56 1.28 0.34
N GLU A 230 8.47 2.62 0.24
CA GLU A 230 7.51 3.33 -0.61
C GLU A 230 7.75 3.05 -2.09
N LEU A 231 9.01 3.07 -2.54
CA LEU A 231 9.41 2.69 -3.89
C LEU A 231 9.11 1.21 -4.18
N LYS A 232 9.43 0.30 -3.25
CA LYS A 232 9.08 -1.13 -3.38
C LYS A 232 7.57 -1.33 -3.46
N LYS A 233 6.77 -0.59 -2.68
CA LYS A 233 5.30 -0.61 -2.74
C LYS A 233 4.79 -0.06 -4.07
N SER A 234 5.37 1.03 -4.58
CA SER A 234 5.02 1.63 -5.87
C SER A 234 5.35 0.70 -7.04
N ILE A 235 6.55 0.13 -7.07
CA ILE A 235 6.97 -0.86 -8.08
C ILE A 235 6.06 -2.10 -7.98
N ALA A 236 5.81 -2.64 -6.79
CA ALA A 236 4.91 -3.79 -6.63
C ALA A 236 3.47 -3.50 -7.08
N ALA A 237 2.95 -2.30 -6.83
CA ALA A 237 1.64 -1.88 -7.36
C ALA A 237 1.65 -1.76 -8.90
N ALA A 238 2.77 -1.37 -9.51
CA ALA A 238 2.92 -1.26 -10.96
C ALA A 238 3.23 -2.59 -11.67
N THR A 239 3.80 -3.59 -10.98
CA THR A 239 4.33 -4.82 -11.63
C THR A 239 3.77 -6.15 -11.11
N SER A 240 3.20 -6.24 -9.91
CA SER A 240 2.92 -7.56 -9.29
C SER A 240 1.89 -8.38 -10.04
N GLN A 241 0.74 -7.79 -10.40
CA GLN A 241 -0.28 -8.41 -11.26
C GLN A 241 -0.96 -7.35 -12.12
N GLN A 242 -0.95 -7.50 -13.45
CA GLN A 242 -1.61 -6.56 -14.37
C GLN A 242 -3.12 -6.83 -14.45
N SER A 243 -3.86 -6.63 -13.35
CA SER A 243 -5.34 -6.68 -13.28
C SER A 243 -6.00 -7.98 -13.78
N GLN A 244 -5.23 -9.09 -13.83
CA GLN A 244 -5.78 -10.38 -14.28
C GLN A 244 -6.63 -11.00 -13.16
N THR A 245 -7.89 -11.24 -13.46
CA THR A 245 -8.92 -11.77 -12.57
C THR A 245 -9.15 -13.24 -12.89
N ALA A 246 -9.29 -14.08 -11.85
CA ALA A 246 -9.45 -15.52 -12.03
C ALA A 246 -10.84 -15.87 -12.59
N ASP A 247 -10.89 -16.91 -13.43
CA ASP A 247 -12.12 -17.41 -14.07
C ASP A 247 -13.23 -17.74 -13.05
N SER A 248 -12.86 -18.22 -11.86
CA SER A 248 -13.79 -18.49 -10.75
C SER A 248 -14.44 -17.22 -10.19
N THR A 249 -13.73 -16.10 -10.15
CA THR A 249 -14.28 -14.78 -9.76
C THR A 249 -15.23 -14.26 -10.83
N PHE A 250 -14.91 -14.46 -12.12
CA PHE A 250 -15.81 -14.12 -13.22
C PHE A 250 -17.08 -14.97 -13.22
N ALA A 251 -16.96 -16.29 -12.98
CA ALA A 251 -18.09 -17.20 -12.83
C ALA A 251 -19.00 -16.77 -11.67
N GLN A 252 -18.42 -16.44 -10.52
CA GLN A 252 -19.17 -15.95 -9.36
C GLN A 252 -19.90 -14.63 -9.64
N GLU A 253 -19.24 -13.62 -10.20
CA GLU A 253 -19.85 -12.29 -10.41
C GLU A 253 -20.95 -12.30 -11.49
N MET A 254 -20.79 -13.10 -12.53
CA MET A 254 -21.84 -13.32 -13.53
C MET A 254 -23.00 -14.15 -12.98
N GLN A 255 -22.76 -15.15 -12.11
CA GLN A 255 -23.84 -15.88 -11.44
C GLN A 255 -24.59 -14.99 -10.44
N HIS A 256 -23.90 -14.07 -9.74
CA HIS A 256 -24.54 -13.01 -8.97
C HIS A 256 -25.42 -12.12 -9.86
N LEU A 257 -24.90 -11.65 -11.00
CA LEU A 257 -25.63 -10.82 -11.95
C LEU A 257 -26.87 -11.53 -12.54
N TYR A 258 -26.76 -12.83 -12.85
CA TYR A 258 -27.91 -13.66 -13.26
C TYR A 258 -29.02 -13.65 -12.20
N HIS A 259 -28.67 -13.88 -10.92
CA HIS A 259 -29.66 -13.88 -9.85
C HIS A 259 -30.23 -12.48 -9.56
N GLU A 260 -29.45 -11.41 -9.68
CA GLU A 260 -29.97 -10.03 -9.56
C GLU A 260 -30.98 -9.72 -10.66
N LEU A 261 -30.66 -10.07 -11.91
CA LEU A 261 -31.56 -9.93 -13.06
C LEU A 261 -32.84 -10.77 -12.87
N GLN A 262 -32.70 -12.05 -12.53
CA GLN A 262 -33.82 -12.98 -12.28
C GLN A 262 -34.75 -12.43 -11.19
N ASN A 263 -34.19 -12.01 -10.05
CA ASN A 263 -34.96 -11.44 -8.95
C ASN A 263 -35.63 -10.13 -9.34
N TRP A 264 -34.99 -9.26 -10.13
CA TRP A 264 -35.61 -8.03 -10.64
C TRP A 264 -36.80 -8.32 -11.56
N VAL A 265 -36.67 -9.28 -12.50
CA VAL A 265 -37.79 -9.68 -13.37
C VAL A 265 -38.94 -10.29 -12.57
N VAL A 266 -38.64 -11.18 -11.60
CA VAL A 266 -39.65 -11.77 -10.72
C VAL A 266 -40.37 -10.70 -9.90
N ASN A 267 -39.64 -9.79 -9.26
CA ASN A 267 -40.23 -8.77 -8.38
C ASN A 267 -41.12 -7.77 -9.13
N ASN A 268 -40.75 -7.40 -10.37
CA ASN A 268 -41.52 -6.43 -11.15
C ASN A 268 -42.67 -7.06 -11.97
N PHE A 269 -42.52 -8.29 -12.49
CA PHE A 269 -43.45 -8.85 -13.49
C PHE A 269 -44.22 -10.11 -13.06
N ARG A 270 -43.90 -10.75 -11.91
CA ARG A 270 -44.60 -11.98 -11.47
C ARG A 270 -46.12 -11.82 -11.43
N ARG A 271 -46.61 -10.68 -10.93
CA ARG A 271 -48.04 -10.35 -10.78
C ARG A 271 -48.71 -9.81 -12.05
N VAL A 272 -47.93 -9.35 -13.03
CA VAL A 272 -48.46 -8.77 -14.28
C VAL A 272 -48.97 -9.90 -15.18
N LYS A 273 -50.15 -9.74 -15.77
CA LYS A 273 -50.71 -10.70 -16.72
C LYS A 273 -50.10 -10.48 -18.11
N LEU A 274 -49.98 -11.54 -18.91
CA LEU A 274 -49.47 -11.45 -20.29
C LEU A 274 -50.33 -12.32 -21.19
N ASP A 275 -51.62 -12.02 -21.16
CA ASP A 275 -52.71 -12.83 -21.74
C ASP A 275 -52.93 -12.43 -23.22
N LYS A 276 -51.82 -12.16 -23.94
CA LYS A 276 -51.76 -11.55 -25.29
C LYS A 276 -51.35 -12.58 -26.34
N SER A 277 -51.74 -12.36 -27.60
CA SER A 277 -51.36 -13.28 -28.68
C SER A 277 -49.89 -13.07 -29.12
N PRO A 278 -49.22 -14.11 -29.65
CA PRO A 278 -47.88 -14.02 -30.24
C PRO A 278 -47.74 -12.84 -31.22
N GLU A 279 -48.75 -12.63 -32.06
CA GLU A 279 -48.82 -11.57 -33.07
C GLU A 279 -48.92 -10.19 -32.42
N GLU A 280 -49.75 -10.04 -31.38
CA GLU A 280 -49.88 -8.78 -30.63
C GLU A 280 -48.55 -8.40 -29.95
N MET A 281 -47.83 -9.38 -29.37
CA MET A 281 -46.51 -9.14 -28.77
C MET A 281 -45.45 -8.82 -29.81
N CYS A 282 -45.49 -9.45 -31.00
CA CYS A 282 -44.60 -9.10 -32.11
C CYS A 282 -44.86 -7.68 -32.64
N ALA A 283 -46.13 -7.26 -32.78
CA ALA A 283 -46.49 -5.90 -33.18
C ALA A 283 -46.10 -4.85 -32.11
N ARG A 284 -46.21 -5.20 -30.82
CA ARG A 284 -45.70 -4.36 -29.71
C ARG A 284 -44.19 -4.18 -29.76
N LEU A 285 -43.44 -5.22 -30.11
CA LEU A 285 -42.00 -5.15 -30.32
C LEU A 285 -41.63 -4.27 -31.53
N GLU A 286 -42.36 -4.38 -32.65
CA GLU A 286 -42.17 -3.53 -33.84
C GLU A 286 -42.33 -2.03 -33.53
N ALA A 287 -43.19 -1.68 -32.58
CA ALA A 287 -43.46 -0.30 -32.19
C ALA A 287 -42.44 0.31 -31.21
N VAL A 288 -41.49 -0.48 -30.65
CA VAL A 288 -40.64 -0.04 -29.54
C VAL A 288 -39.16 -0.44 -29.65
N ALA A 289 -38.85 -1.59 -30.26
CA ALA A 289 -37.50 -2.13 -30.29
C ALA A 289 -36.76 -1.72 -31.58
N GLU A 290 -35.49 -1.31 -31.46
CA GLU A 290 -34.64 -1.03 -32.62
C GLU A 290 -34.53 -2.26 -33.54
N THR A 291 -34.44 -2.01 -34.86
CA THR A 291 -34.40 -3.05 -35.91
C THR A 291 -33.34 -4.12 -35.67
N LYS A 292 -32.21 -3.76 -35.02
CA LYS A 292 -31.11 -4.67 -34.65
C LYS A 292 -31.56 -5.76 -33.65
N HIS A 293 -32.47 -5.45 -32.73
CA HIS A 293 -33.00 -6.39 -31.74
C HIS A 293 -34.22 -7.16 -32.23
N LEU A 294 -35.05 -6.52 -33.04
CA LEU A 294 -36.38 -6.99 -33.42
C LEU A 294 -36.37 -8.45 -33.95
N ALA A 295 -35.34 -8.82 -34.71
CA ALA A 295 -35.18 -10.17 -35.27
C ALA A 295 -34.80 -11.25 -34.22
N HIS A 296 -34.23 -10.89 -33.07
CA HIS A 296 -34.02 -11.81 -31.96
C HIS A 296 -35.26 -11.83 -31.06
N LEU A 297 -35.78 -10.65 -30.70
CA LEU A 297 -36.90 -10.52 -29.77
C LEU A 297 -38.17 -11.18 -30.30
N LYS A 298 -38.52 -11.03 -31.59
CA LYS A 298 -39.68 -11.72 -32.20
C LYS A 298 -39.63 -13.24 -32.01
N ARG A 299 -38.48 -13.87 -32.22
CA ARG A 299 -38.31 -15.34 -32.09
C ARG A 299 -38.57 -15.87 -30.68
N ILE A 300 -38.46 -15.03 -29.64
CA ILE A 300 -38.84 -15.39 -28.26
C ILE A 300 -40.37 -15.47 -28.11
N PHE A 301 -41.12 -14.68 -28.88
CA PHE A 301 -42.58 -14.57 -28.76
C PHE A 301 -43.38 -15.26 -29.89
N GLU A 302 -42.76 -15.60 -31.02
CA GLU A 302 -43.37 -16.35 -32.15
C GLU A 302 -44.09 -17.64 -31.69
N ASN A 303 -43.58 -18.29 -30.64
CA ASN A 303 -44.20 -19.48 -30.02
C ASN A 303 -44.40 -19.25 -28.51
N PHE A 304 -44.89 -18.06 -28.13
CA PHE A 304 -45.07 -17.69 -26.72
C PHE A 304 -46.06 -18.61 -25.99
N ASP A 305 -45.74 -18.88 -24.72
CA ASP A 305 -46.51 -19.70 -23.81
C ASP A 305 -46.59 -18.95 -22.45
N PRO A 306 -47.77 -18.73 -21.87
CA PRO A 306 -47.91 -18.03 -20.59
C PRO A 306 -47.08 -18.63 -19.45
N ALA A 307 -46.75 -19.92 -19.49
CA ALA A 307 -45.85 -20.55 -18.51
C ALA A 307 -44.42 -19.99 -18.58
N MET A 308 -43.91 -19.66 -19.78
CA MET A 308 -42.57 -19.09 -19.97
C MET A 308 -42.49 -17.57 -19.81
N LYS A 309 -43.56 -16.89 -19.38
CA LYS A 309 -43.63 -15.42 -19.22
C LYS A 309 -42.39 -14.81 -18.57
N LEU A 310 -41.95 -15.33 -17.42
CA LEU A 310 -40.82 -14.76 -16.70
C LEU A 310 -39.49 -14.98 -17.44
N SER A 311 -39.29 -16.18 -17.99
CA SER A 311 -38.12 -16.51 -18.82
C SER A 311 -38.07 -15.68 -20.10
N ALA A 312 -39.21 -15.39 -20.73
CA ALA A 312 -39.29 -14.52 -21.91
C ALA A 312 -38.90 -13.07 -21.59
N LEU A 313 -39.44 -12.49 -20.52
CA LEU A 313 -39.10 -11.11 -20.09
C LEU A 313 -37.64 -11.00 -19.61
N GLN A 314 -37.11 -12.07 -18.99
CA GLN A 314 -35.68 -12.15 -18.68
C GLN A 314 -34.82 -12.28 -19.94
N ALA A 315 -35.22 -13.08 -20.93
CA ALA A 315 -34.52 -13.21 -22.21
C ALA A 315 -34.50 -11.89 -23.01
N VAL A 316 -35.60 -11.14 -23.04
CA VAL A 316 -35.63 -9.76 -23.57
C VAL A 316 -34.56 -8.91 -22.90
N THR A 317 -34.49 -8.94 -21.56
CA THR A 317 -33.51 -8.14 -20.81
C THR A 317 -32.08 -8.60 -21.09
N ALA A 318 -31.82 -9.91 -21.06
CA ALA A 318 -30.51 -10.50 -21.35
C ALA A 318 -30.03 -10.18 -22.77
N HIS A 319 -30.93 -10.10 -23.75
CA HIS A 319 -30.61 -9.67 -25.11
C HIS A 319 -30.10 -8.22 -25.17
N TYR A 320 -30.71 -7.29 -24.43
CA TYR A 320 -30.17 -5.93 -24.30
C TYR A 320 -28.84 -5.87 -23.54
N LEU A 321 -28.63 -6.74 -22.54
CA LEU A 321 -27.32 -6.84 -21.87
C LEU A 321 -26.19 -7.26 -22.82
N MET A 322 -26.49 -7.93 -23.93
CA MET A 322 -25.47 -8.33 -24.91
C MET A 322 -24.77 -7.12 -25.55
N GLU A 323 -25.44 -5.97 -25.76
CA GLU A 323 -24.75 -4.77 -26.26
C GLU A 323 -23.61 -4.31 -25.34
N ILE A 324 -23.76 -4.53 -24.03
CA ILE A 324 -22.76 -4.19 -23.01
C ILE A 324 -21.57 -5.16 -23.06
N PHE A 325 -21.85 -6.43 -23.34
CA PHE A 325 -20.84 -7.50 -23.40
C PHE A 325 -20.15 -7.63 -24.76
N GLU A 326 -20.82 -7.27 -25.85
CA GLU A 326 -20.32 -7.40 -27.23
C GLU A 326 -19.48 -6.22 -27.69
N GLU A 327 -19.67 -5.00 -27.16
CA GLU A 327 -18.83 -3.82 -27.51
C GLU A 327 -17.33 -4.15 -27.35
N PRO A 328 -16.52 -4.09 -28.43
CA PRO A 328 -15.15 -4.60 -28.44
C PRO A 328 -14.16 -3.77 -27.61
N LEU A 329 -14.46 -2.51 -27.32
CA LEU A 329 -13.64 -1.63 -26.48
C LEU A 329 -14.20 -1.60 -25.04
N LEU A 330 -14.96 -0.56 -24.69
CA LEU A 330 -15.64 -0.41 -23.40
C LEU A 330 -17.02 0.20 -23.64
N PHE A 331 -18.09 -0.44 -23.15
CA PHE A 331 -19.44 0.09 -23.28
C PHE A 331 -19.58 1.47 -22.61
N GLY A 332 -20.31 2.39 -23.24
CA GLY A 332 -20.50 3.75 -22.74
C GLY A 332 -19.34 4.72 -23.00
N MET A 333 -18.34 4.37 -23.82
CA MET A 333 -17.39 5.36 -24.36
C MET A 333 -18.11 6.39 -25.24
N PRO A 334 -17.72 7.68 -25.21
CA PRO A 334 -18.30 8.70 -26.09
C PRO A 334 -17.98 8.38 -27.55
N VAL A 335 -19.01 8.39 -28.40
CA VAL A 335 -18.90 7.92 -29.79
C VAL A 335 -18.14 8.92 -30.68
N ASP A 336 -18.43 10.22 -30.53
CA ASP A 336 -17.97 11.30 -31.42
C ASP A 336 -16.54 11.80 -31.16
N GLU A 337 -15.88 11.28 -30.10
CA GLU A 337 -14.54 11.67 -29.70
C GLU A 337 -13.48 11.01 -30.62
N ALA A 338 -12.75 11.81 -31.39
CA ALA A 338 -11.79 11.35 -32.41
C ALA A 338 -10.75 10.32 -31.89
N TRP A 339 -10.35 10.40 -30.63
CA TRP A 339 -9.42 9.44 -30.03
C TRP A 339 -10.03 8.02 -29.89
N ARG A 340 -11.35 7.87 -29.75
CA ARG A 340 -12.03 6.55 -29.78
C ARG A 340 -11.88 5.92 -31.15
N HIS A 341 -12.03 6.69 -32.23
CA HIS A 341 -11.81 6.21 -33.60
C HIS A 341 -10.36 5.74 -33.81
N HIS A 342 -9.37 6.47 -33.27
CA HIS A 342 -7.97 6.03 -33.33
C HIS A 342 -7.72 4.72 -32.54
N VAL A 343 -8.33 4.56 -31.36
CA VAL A 343 -8.23 3.30 -30.57
C VAL A 343 -8.90 2.13 -31.30
N LYS A 344 -10.07 2.35 -31.92
CA LYS A 344 -10.77 1.33 -32.74
C LYS A 344 -9.94 0.93 -33.96
N GLY A 345 -9.45 1.90 -34.73
CA GLY A 345 -8.59 1.65 -35.90
C GLY A 345 -7.27 0.96 -35.54
N ALA A 346 -6.69 1.26 -34.38
CA ALA A 346 -5.54 0.52 -33.86
C ALA A 346 -5.89 -0.95 -33.53
N ALA A 347 -7.04 -1.19 -32.88
CA ALA A 347 -7.51 -2.55 -32.59
C ALA A 347 -7.84 -3.36 -33.86
N GLU A 348 -8.21 -2.70 -34.96
CA GLU A 348 -8.50 -3.32 -36.27
C GLU A 348 -7.23 -3.57 -37.10
N THR A 349 -6.19 -2.74 -36.96
CA THR A 349 -4.95 -2.82 -37.78
C THR A 349 -3.82 -3.60 -37.12
N LEU A 350 -3.61 -3.46 -35.81
CA LEU A 350 -2.56 -4.16 -35.06
C LEU A 350 -2.61 -5.71 -35.12
N PRO A 351 -3.76 -6.40 -35.30
CA PRO A 351 -3.78 -7.84 -35.50
C PRO A 351 -3.00 -8.33 -36.74
N SER A 352 -2.71 -7.45 -37.70
CA SER A 352 -1.88 -7.79 -38.88
C SER A 352 -0.36 -7.65 -38.64
N ILE A 353 0.05 -7.13 -37.48
CA ILE A 353 1.44 -6.74 -37.17
C ILE A 353 1.94 -7.39 -35.87
N LEU A 354 1.05 -7.55 -34.87
CA LEU A 354 1.38 -8.07 -33.54
C LEU A 354 1.01 -9.55 -33.41
N SER A 355 1.77 -10.30 -32.59
CA SER A 355 1.34 -11.62 -32.13
C SER A 355 0.10 -11.53 -31.21
N PRO A 356 -0.68 -12.61 -31.04
CA PRO A 356 -1.89 -12.61 -30.21
C PRO A 356 -1.67 -12.07 -28.79
N ALA A 357 -0.64 -12.52 -28.06
CA ALA A 357 -0.35 -11.98 -26.73
C ALA A 357 0.17 -10.54 -26.74
N ALA A 358 0.90 -10.09 -27.76
CA ALA A 358 1.30 -8.69 -27.88
C ALA A 358 0.09 -7.77 -28.09
N LEU A 359 -0.85 -8.18 -28.96
CA LEU A 359 -2.13 -7.51 -29.19
C LEU A 359 -3.01 -7.53 -27.92
N ASN A 360 -3.15 -8.69 -27.27
CA ASN A 360 -3.96 -8.85 -26.07
C ASN A 360 -3.41 -8.03 -24.88
N LYS A 361 -2.08 -7.99 -24.71
CA LYS A 361 -1.40 -7.15 -23.72
C LYS A 361 -1.58 -5.66 -24.02
N TRP A 362 -1.49 -5.25 -25.29
CA TRP A 362 -1.78 -3.88 -25.71
C TRP A 362 -3.24 -3.50 -25.39
N ARG A 363 -4.21 -4.30 -25.85
CA ARG A 363 -5.64 -4.11 -25.57
C ARG A 363 -5.92 -3.96 -24.08
N ALA A 364 -5.45 -4.91 -23.27
CA ALA A 364 -5.64 -4.91 -21.82
C ALA A 364 -5.13 -3.62 -21.15
N VAL A 365 -3.89 -3.22 -21.45
CA VAL A 365 -3.27 -2.01 -20.87
C VAL A 365 -3.92 -0.72 -21.37
N THR A 366 -4.21 -0.62 -22.67
CA THR A 366 -4.84 0.57 -23.25
C THR A 366 -6.27 0.76 -22.73
N LEU A 367 -7.08 -0.29 -22.66
CA LEU A 367 -8.44 -0.19 -22.14
C LEU A 367 -8.47 0.08 -20.62
N ASP A 368 -7.56 -0.48 -19.83
CA ASP A 368 -7.51 -0.17 -18.39
C ASP A 368 -7.14 1.31 -18.14
N ALA A 369 -6.16 1.84 -18.87
CA ALA A 369 -5.81 3.25 -18.80
C ALA A 369 -6.99 4.18 -19.20
N ILE A 370 -7.77 3.80 -20.23
CA ILE A 370 -8.98 4.54 -20.64
C ILE A 370 -10.07 4.47 -19.55
N LYS A 371 -10.32 3.28 -18.98
CA LYS A 371 -11.33 3.02 -17.94
C LYS A 371 -11.12 3.86 -16.67
N GLN A 372 -9.88 4.22 -16.36
CA GLN A 372 -9.56 5.06 -15.21
C GLN A 372 -10.04 6.52 -15.36
N SER A 373 -10.24 7.01 -16.58
CA SER A 373 -10.61 8.40 -16.91
C SER A 373 -11.97 8.83 -16.34
N THR A 374 -12.04 10.06 -15.81
CA THR A 374 -13.27 10.67 -15.27
C THR A 374 -14.30 10.98 -16.35
N LYS A 375 -13.87 11.39 -17.56
CA LYS A 375 -14.77 11.58 -18.72
C LYS A 375 -15.54 10.30 -19.05
N ILE A 376 -14.85 9.16 -19.04
CA ILE A 376 -15.46 7.85 -19.36
C ILE A 376 -16.48 7.46 -18.31
N LYS A 377 -16.19 7.68 -17.02
CA LYS A 377 -17.14 7.39 -15.93
C LYS A 377 -18.45 8.18 -16.06
N ALA A 378 -18.40 9.45 -16.47
CA ALA A 378 -19.61 10.24 -16.73
C ALA A 378 -20.37 9.78 -17.99
N SER A 379 -19.66 9.38 -19.04
CA SER A 379 -20.27 8.83 -20.27
C SER A 379 -20.94 7.47 -20.02
N VAL A 380 -20.31 6.61 -19.22
CA VAL A 380 -20.83 5.31 -18.75
C VAL A 380 -22.09 5.49 -17.90
N GLU A 381 -22.12 6.47 -17.00
CA GLU A 381 -23.30 6.81 -16.20
C GLU A 381 -24.50 7.10 -17.12
N SER A 382 -24.34 7.98 -18.12
CA SER A 382 -25.40 8.29 -19.08
C SER A 382 -25.83 7.07 -19.91
N ALA A 383 -24.88 6.29 -20.43
CA ALA A 383 -25.19 5.08 -21.20
C ALA A 383 -25.93 4.02 -20.36
N SER A 384 -25.61 3.91 -19.07
CA SER A 384 -26.31 3.01 -18.15
C SER A 384 -27.77 3.42 -17.90
N GLN A 385 -28.06 4.72 -17.96
CA GLN A 385 -29.41 5.25 -17.79
C GLN A 385 -30.24 5.00 -19.05
N SER A 386 -29.73 5.36 -20.23
CA SER A 386 -30.44 5.15 -21.51
C SER A 386 -30.71 3.67 -21.81
N MET A 387 -29.76 2.78 -21.50
CA MET A 387 -29.95 1.33 -21.61
C MET A 387 -31.04 0.82 -20.64
N SER A 388 -31.02 1.29 -19.40
CA SER A 388 -32.05 0.95 -18.41
C SER A 388 -33.44 1.47 -18.80
N GLU A 389 -33.51 2.64 -19.45
CA GLU A 389 -34.76 3.21 -19.96
C GLU A 389 -35.30 2.41 -21.14
N MET A 390 -34.46 2.10 -22.14
CA MET A 390 -34.81 1.30 -23.31
C MET A 390 -35.39 -0.09 -22.93
N ILE A 391 -34.76 -0.78 -21.98
CA ILE A 391 -35.25 -2.04 -21.43
C ILE A 391 -36.59 -1.84 -20.70
N CYS A 392 -36.70 -0.81 -19.84
CA CYS A 392 -37.93 -0.53 -19.12
C CYS A 392 -39.12 -0.25 -20.05
N ILE A 393 -38.94 0.60 -21.06
CA ILE A 393 -39.96 0.97 -22.05
C ILE A 393 -40.37 -0.28 -22.85
N THR A 394 -39.40 -1.05 -23.35
CA THR A 394 -39.69 -2.30 -24.10
C THR A 394 -40.52 -3.29 -23.29
N LEU A 395 -40.19 -3.48 -22.00
CA LEU A 395 -40.94 -4.36 -21.10
C LEU A 395 -42.26 -3.76 -20.58
N ASN A 396 -42.45 -2.44 -20.66
CA ASN A 396 -43.73 -1.78 -20.39
C ASN A 396 -44.67 -1.98 -21.59
N THR A 397 -44.24 -1.69 -22.82
CA THR A 397 -45.03 -1.90 -24.06
C THR A 397 -45.36 -3.38 -24.27
N LEU A 398 -44.34 -4.25 -24.15
CA LEU A 398 -44.33 -5.41 -23.26
C LEU A 398 -45.68 -5.91 -22.69
N THR A 399 -45.92 -5.46 -21.46
CA THR A 399 -46.76 -6.12 -20.46
C THR A 399 -47.88 -5.23 -19.90
N GLU A 400 -47.96 -3.98 -20.37
CA GLU A 400 -48.90 -2.94 -19.89
C GLU A 400 -48.74 -2.64 -18.38
N ALA A 401 -47.56 -2.91 -17.84
CA ALA A 401 -47.17 -2.54 -16.48
C ALA A 401 -46.96 -1.02 -16.35
N GLU A 402 -47.44 -0.43 -15.25
CA GLU A 402 -47.27 0.99 -14.94
C GLU A 402 -45.78 1.39 -14.84
N GLU A 403 -45.47 2.63 -15.23
CA GLU A 403 -44.11 3.16 -15.30
C GLU A 403 -43.55 3.55 -13.92
N ALA A 404 -43.26 2.55 -13.09
CA ALA A 404 -42.66 2.77 -11.78
C ALA A 404 -41.21 3.28 -11.90
N LYS A 405 -40.94 4.54 -11.53
CA LYS A 405 -39.58 5.10 -11.50
C LYS A 405 -38.58 4.22 -10.70
N ALA A 406 -39.04 3.58 -9.63
CA ALA A 406 -38.24 2.65 -8.83
C ALA A 406 -37.78 1.38 -9.59
N LYS A 407 -38.57 0.91 -10.56
CA LYS A 407 -38.20 -0.20 -11.46
C LYS A 407 -37.00 0.19 -12.35
N ALA A 408 -37.02 1.40 -12.90
CA ALA A 408 -35.91 1.93 -13.68
C ALA A 408 -34.66 2.18 -12.81
N THR A 409 -34.79 2.80 -11.63
CA THR A 409 -33.64 3.02 -10.74
C THR A 409 -33.00 1.71 -10.26
N SER A 410 -33.80 0.68 -9.97
CA SER A 410 -33.26 -0.64 -9.58
C SER A 410 -32.61 -1.40 -10.74
N LEU A 411 -33.16 -1.28 -11.96
CA LEU A 411 -32.51 -1.84 -13.15
C LEU A 411 -31.19 -1.13 -13.46
N ASN A 412 -31.15 0.20 -13.39
CA ASN A 412 -29.95 0.99 -13.65
C ASN A 412 -28.76 0.56 -12.77
N ALA A 413 -29.00 0.17 -11.51
CA ALA A 413 -27.97 -0.41 -10.65
C ALA A 413 -27.40 -1.74 -11.19
N ILE A 414 -28.27 -2.62 -11.70
CA ILE A 414 -27.89 -3.88 -12.36
C ILE A 414 -27.10 -3.58 -13.64
N ILE A 415 -27.57 -2.65 -14.50
CA ILE A 415 -26.86 -2.22 -15.71
C ILE A 415 -25.46 -1.69 -15.37
N LYS A 416 -25.30 -0.88 -14.32
CA LYS A 416 -23.99 -0.41 -13.84
C LYS A 416 -23.06 -1.54 -13.41
N ARG A 417 -23.58 -2.59 -12.76
CA ARG A 417 -22.81 -3.81 -12.47
C ARG A 417 -22.40 -4.52 -13.76
N THR A 418 -23.34 -4.73 -14.70
CA THR A 418 -23.07 -5.34 -16.02
C THR A 418 -21.95 -4.60 -16.76
N ILE A 419 -22.02 -3.27 -16.85
CA ILE A 419 -20.98 -2.47 -17.52
C ILE A 419 -19.65 -2.58 -16.79
N SER A 420 -19.64 -2.49 -15.45
CA SER A 420 -18.41 -2.62 -14.64
C SER A 420 -17.73 -3.99 -14.82
N LEU A 421 -18.53 -5.04 -14.97
CA LEU A 421 -18.10 -6.42 -15.17
C LEU A 421 -17.63 -6.68 -16.61
N ALA A 422 -18.36 -6.20 -17.63
CA ALA A 422 -17.92 -6.22 -19.03
C ALA A 422 -16.60 -5.44 -19.20
N HIS A 423 -16.47 -4.28 -18.55
CA HIS A 423 -15.22 -3.52 -18.46
C HIS A 423 -14.12 -4.26 -17.69
N LEU A 424 -14.42 -5.23 -16.83
CA LEU A 424 -13.42 -6.07 -16.17
C LEU A 424 -12.93 -7.17 -17.09
N PHE A 425 -13.83 -7.84 -17.82
CA PHE A 425 -13.51 -8.79 -18.89
C PHE A 425 -12.67 -8.14 -20.01
N ARG A 426 -13.01 -6.92 -20.45
CA ARG A 426 -12.31 -6.22 -21.55
C ARG A 426 -10.88 -5.76 -21.21
N VAL A 427 -10.51 -5.65 -19.92
CA VAL A 427 -9.12 -5.40 -19.49
C VAL A 427 -8.31 -6.68 -19.19
N GLN A 428 -8.90 -7.87 -19.40
CA GLN A 428 -8.15 -9.13 -19.35
C GLN A 428 -7.32 -9.34 -20.62
N ARG A 429 -6.19 -10.04 -20.49
CA ARG A 429 -5.35 -10.47 -21.63
C ARG A 429 -6.02 -11.61 -22.39
N ALA A 430 -6.49 -12.64 -21.68
CA ALA A 430 -7.39 -13.63 -22.24
C ALA A 430 -8.59 -12.94 -22.90
N GLN A 431 -9.11 -13.50 -23.99
CA GLN A 431 -10.27 -12.97 -24.68
C GLN A 431 -11.52 -13.65 -24.13
N TYR A 432 -12.56 -12.85 -23.86
CA TYR A 432 -13.85 -13.34 -23.37
C TYR A 432 -14.94 -13.02 -24.38
N GLU A 433 -15.68 -14.07 -24.73
CA GLU A 433 -16.74 -14.10 -25.72
C GLU A 433 -18.04 -14.50 -25.03
N PHE A 434 -19.11 -13.77 -25.35
CA PHE A 434 -20.41 -13.94 -24.73
C PHE A 434 -21.35 -14.49 -25.79
N ILE A 435 -22.03 -15.59 -25.48
CA ILE A 435 -22.90 -16.27 -26.43
C ILE A 435 -24.28 -16.40 -25.81
N LEU A 436 -25.28 -15.72 -26.38
CA LEU A 436 -26.69 -15.87 -26.03
C LEU A 436 -27.38 -16.77 -27.07
N PRO A 437 -27.66 -18.05 -26.75
CA PRO A 437 -28.24 -18.98 -27.73
C PRO A 437 -29.57 -18.48 -28.31
N LEU A 438 -29.72 -18.62 -29.63
CA LEU A 438 -30.94 -18.21 -30.32
C LEU A 438 -32.09 -19.21 -30.06
N PRO A 439 -33.36 -18.74 -29.96
CA PRO A 439 -34.52 -19.62 -30.06
C PRO A 439 -34.44 -20.58 -31.27
N GLY A 440 -34.79 -21.84 -31.06
CA GLY A 440 -34.70 -22.91 -32.05
C GLY A 440 -33.33 -23.60 -32.15
N THR A 441 -32.29 -23.11 -31.47
CA THR A 441 -30.98 -23.80 -31.40
C THR A 441 -31.12 -25.12 -30.63
N ALA A 442 -30.35 -26.14 -31.00
CA ALA A 442 -30.28 -27.40 -30.25
C ALA A 442 -29.59 -27.20 -28.89
N TYR A 443 -30.05 -27.91 -27.86
CA TYR A 443 -29.41 -27.89 -26.54
C TYR A 443 -28.02 -28.56 -26.57
N SER A 444 -27.07 -28.02 -25.80
CA SER A 444 -25.74 -28.60 -25.58
C SER A 444 -25.39 -28.52 -24.11
N SER A 445 -25.32 -29.66 -23.43
CA SER A 445 -25.02 -29.76 -22.00
C SER A 445 -23.62 -29.26 -21.63
N ASP A 446 -22.67 -29.18 -22.57
CA ASP A 446 -21.35 -28.60 -22.33
C ASP A 446 -21.39 -27.08 -22.17
N ALA A 447 -22.24 -26.40 -22.95
CA ALA A 447 -22.29 -24.95 -23.08
C ALA A 447 -23.52 -24.29 -22.44
N MET A 448 -24.52 -25.08 -22.04
CA MET A 448 -25.85 -24.63 -21.62
C MET A 448 -26.33 -25.37 -20.37
N GLU A 449 -27.26 -24.75 -19.66
CA GLU A 449 -27.91 -25.28 -18.46
C GLU A 449 -29.40 -24.98 -18.54
N ASP A 450 -30.23 -26.04 -18.55
CA ASP A 450 -31.68 -25.91 -18.64
C ASP A 450 -32.27 -25.43 -17.31
N SER A 451 -32.98 -24.31 -17.35
CA SER A 451 -33.62 -23.67 -16.20
C SER A 451 -34.99 -24.26 -15.86
N SER A 452 -35.42 -25.31 -16.56
CA SER A 452 -36.71 -26.01 -16.33
C SER A 452 -36.59 -27.37 -15.64
N LEU A 453 -35.39 -27.93 -15.52
CA LEU A 453 -35.18 -29.31 -15.03
C LEU A 453 -34.40 -29.33 -13.71
N GLU A 454 -35.06 -29.71 -12.61
CA GLU A 454 -34.40 -30.07 -11.35
C GLU A 454 -33.78 -31.49 -11.43
N GLY A 455 -32.77 -31.66 -12.30
CA GLY A 455 -31.85 -32.80 -12.24
C GLY A 455 -32.06 -33.97 -13.21
N GLU A 456 -32.89 -33.83 -14.25
CA GLU A 456 -32.94 -34.78 -15.37
C GLU A 456 -32.23 -34.23 -16.62
N ASP A 457 -31.56 -35.08 -17.41
CA ASP A 457 -30.90 -34.68 -18.66
C ASP A 457 -31.93 -34.54 -19.81
N PRO A 458 -32.05 -33.37 -20.47
CA PRO A 458 -33.04 -33.15 -21.52
C PRO A 458 -32.75 -33.97 -22.79
N VAL A 459 -33.61 -34.93 -23.10
CA VAL A 459 -33.51 -35.76 -24.31
C VAL A 459 -33.82 -34.92 -25.57
N ALA A 460 -32.78 -34.56 -26.31
CA ALA A 460 -32.85 -33.95 -27.65
C ALA A 460 -33.68 -32.64 -27.75
N ALA A 461 -33.71 -31.84 -26.68
CA ALA A 461 -34.52 -30.62 -26.63
C ALA A 461 -33.97 -29.47 -27.49
N THR A 462 -34.87 -28.56 -27.88
CA THR A 462 -34.54 -27.29 -28.56
C THR A 462 -34.80 -26.11 -27.63
N ILE A 463 -34.01 -25.05 -27.75
CA ILE A 463 -34.10 -23.87 -26.88
C ILE A 463 -35.32 -23.02 -27.27
N ARG A 464 -36.21 -22.70 -26.32
CA ARG A 464 -37.26 -21.68 -26.50
C ARG A 464 -36.68 -20.27 -26.36
N CYS A 465 -35.88 -20.02 -25.33
CA CYS A 465 -35.12 -18.78 -25.16
C CYS A 465 -33.92 -18.95 -24.22
N ALA A 466 -32.94 -18.04 -24.30
CA ALA A 466 -31.85 -17.94 -23.34
C ALA A 466 -32.10 -16.80 -22.34
N THR A 467 -32.06 -17.11 -21.05
CA THR A 467 -32.29 -16.16 -19.94
C THR A 467 -30.98 -15.52 -19.44
N PHE A 468 -29.83 -16.07 -19.85
CA PHE A 468 -28.50 -15.52 -19.58
C PHE A 468 -27.45 -16.09 -20.56
N PRO A 469 -26.46 -15.31 -21.00
CA PRO A 469 -25.43 -15.80 -21.93
C PRO A 469 -24.44 -16.76 -21.30
N ALA A 470 -23.85 -17.63 -22.12
CA ALA A 470 -22.62 -18.33 -21.81
C ALA A 470 -21.43 -17.36 -21.87
N VAL A 471 -20.38 -17.67 -21.10
CA VAL A 471 -19.09 -16.97 -21.16
C VAL A 471 -18.02 -17.98 -21.55
N TRP A 472 -17.41 -17.76 -22.71
CA TRP A 472 -16.27 -18.52 -23.21
C TRP A 472 -15.00 -17.71 -23.04
N LYS A 473 -13.95 -18.35 -22.54
CA LYS A 473 -12.59 -17.83 -22.53
C LYS A 473 -11.82 -18.42 -23.72
N ARG A 474 -11.01 -17.60 -24.38
CA ARG A 474 -10.05 -18.00 -25.41
C ARG A 474 -8.65 -17.53 -25.00
N GLY A 475 -7.68 -18.43 -25.06
CA GLY A 475 -6.30 -18.20 -24.65
C GLY A 475 -6.07 -18.28 -23.14
N ASP A 476 -4.79 -18.35 -22.78
CA ASP A 476 -4.31 -18.47 -21.41
C ASP A 476 -4.26 -17.13 -20.64
N GLU A 477 -3.73 -17.14 -19.41
CA GLU A 477 -3.59 -15.95 -18.55
C GLU A 477 -2.65 -14.86 -19.12
N ASN A 478 -1.83 -15.18 -20.12
CA ASN A 478 -1.01 -14.22 -20.86
C ASN A 478 -1.70 -13.71 -22.13
N GLY A 479 -2.77 -14.36 -22.58
CA GLY A 479 -3.42 -14.10 -23.87
C GLY A 479 -2.70 -14.75 -25.05
N ASP A 480 -1.87 -15.76 -24.79
CA ASP A 480 -1.32 -16.70 -25.78
C ASP A 480 -2.26 -17.91 -25.95
N ASN A 481 -1.91 -18.83 -26.86
CA ASN A 481 -2.60 -20.13 -27.07
C ASN A 481 -4.12 -19.98 -27.34
N THR A 482 -4.48 -19.05 -28.24
CA THR A 482 -5.87 -18.64 -28.52
C THR A 482 -6.79 -19.73 -29.09
N GLU A 483 -6.21 -20.83 -29.55
CA GLU A 483 -6.89 -22.07 -29.94
C GLU A 483 -7.41 -22.88 -28.74
N ILE A 484 -6.86 -22.67 -27.54
CA ILE A 484 -7.43 -23.19 -26.29
C ILE A 484 -8.64 -22.34 -25.93
N SER A 485 -9.79 -22.97 -25.76
CA SER A 485 -11.00 -22.32 -25.25
C SER A 485 -11.68 -23.17 -24.18
N ASN A 486 -12.32 -22.50 -23.22
CA ASN A 486 -13.08 -23.15 -22.17
C ASN A 486 -14.36 -22.36 -21.83
N VAL A 487 -15.42 -23.09 -21.52
CA VAL A 487 -16.63 -22.53 -20.92
C VAL A 487 -16.29 -22.11 -19.49
N VAL A 488 -16.37 -20.82 -19.20
CA VAL A 488 -16.31 -20.29 -17.83
C VAL A 488 -17.69 -20.36 -17.18
N ILE A 489 -18.74 -20.14 -17.98
CA ILE A 489 -20.14 -20.13 -17.55
C ILE A 489 -21.03 -20.68 -18.68
N LYS A 490 -21.93 -21.59 -18.34
CA LYS A 490 -22.96 -22.11 -19.26
C LYS A 490 -24.10 -21.11 -19.42
N ALA A 491 -24.66 -21.00 -20.63
CA ALA A 491 -25.85 -20.20 -20.89
C ALA A 491 -27.03 -20.77 -20.11
N LYS A 492 -27.76 -19.90 -19.38
CA LYS A 492 -29.02 -20.30 -18.75
C LYS A 492 -30.09 -20.25 -19.83
N VAL A 493 -30.72 -21.39 -20.11
CA VAL A 493 -31.70 -21.54 -21.20
C VAL A 493 -33.00 -22.15 -20.70
N LEU A 494 -34.10 -21.88 -21.39
CA LEU A 494 -35.34 -22.62 -21.26
C LEU A 494 -35.51 -23.49 -22.49
N CYS A 495 -35.52 -24.81 -22.32
CA CYS A 495 -35.78 -25.73 -23.41
C CYS A 495 -37.28 -25.92 -23.70
N LYS A 496 -37.56 -26.56 -24.83
CA LYS A 496 -38.85 -27.10 -25.20
C LYS A 496 -38.90 -28.59 -24.82
N SER A 497 -39.67 -28.88 -23.77
CA SER A 497 -40.31 -30.18 -23.52
C SER A 497 -41.18 -30.61 -24.71
#